data_AF-A0A961MWG2-F1
#
_entry.id   AF-A0A961MWG2-F1
#
_cell.length_a   1.000
_cell.length_b   1.000
_cell.length_c   1.000
_cell.angle_alpha   90.00
_cell.angle_beta   90.00
_cell.angle_gamma   90.00
#
_symmetry.space_group_name_H-M   'P 1'
#
loop_
_entity.id
_entity.type
_entity.pdbx_description
1 polymer ?
#
loop_
_entity_poly.entity_id
_entity_poly.type
_entity_poly.pdbx_seq_one_letter_code
_entity_poly.pdbx_strand_id
1 'polypeptide(L)'
;MRAASVNVLGGALEPCSRDPLTGFFRNGCCDTGPADRGMHTVCAVMTAEFLALSKYLGNDLSTPRREFGFAGLKPGDQWCLCADRFLQAHDEGAAPRIRLAATHQRTLDVVPIEVLRLHALD
;
A
#
# COMPACT_ATOMS: atom_id res chain seq x y z
N MET A 1 6.69 16.53 -8.81
CA MET A 1 6.81 17.01 -7.40
C MET A 1 5.95 16.12 -6.52
N ARG A 2 6.41 15.81 -5.32
CA ARG A 2 5.69 14.99 -4.33
C ARG A 2 4.60 15.82 -3.65
N ALA A 3 3.48 15.21 -3.29
CA ALA A 3 2.49 15.84 -2.43
C ALA A 3 3.02 15.99 -0.99
N ALA A 4 2.29 16.73 -0.15
CA ALA A 4 2.62 16.87 1.26
C ALA A 4 2.51 15.50 1.97
N SER A 5 3.57 15.10 2.67
CA SER A 5 3.69 13.82 3.37
C SER A 5 2.87 13.81 4.67
N VAL A 6 1.56 13.68 4.53
CA VAL A 6 0.56 13.68 5.62
C VAL A 6 -0.20 12.37 5.58
N ASN A 7 -0.43 11.76 6.75
CA ASN A 7 -1.17 10.50 6.87
C ASN A 7 -2.69 10.72 6.93
N VAL A 8 -3.47 9.64 6.81
CA VAL A 8 -4.94 9.68 6.84
C VAL A 8 -5.54 10.15 8.18
N LEU A 9 -4.74 10.27 9.23
CA LEU A 9 -5.12 10.81 10.53
C LEU A 9 -4.82 12.32 10.65
N GLY A 10 -4.24 12.93 9.61
CA GLY A 10 -3.84 14.34 9.60
C GLY A 10 -2.46 14.62 10.22
N GLY A 11 -1.72 13.58 10.63
CA GLY A 11 -0.37 13.67 11.18
C GLY A 11 0.73 13.54 10.12
N ALA A 12 1.99 13.60 10.56
CA ALA A 12 3.13 13.35 9.67
C ALA A 12 3.10 11.91 9.13
N LEU A 13 3.43 11.73 7.84
CA LEU A 13 3.48 10.40 7.25
C LEU A 13 4.67 9.60 7.77
N GLU A 14 4.40 8.49 8.45
CA GLU A 14 5.43 7.58 8.93
C GLU A 14 6.02 6.71 7.79
N PRO A 15 7.26 6.23 7.94
CA PRO A 15 7.80 5.20 7.05
C PRO A 15 6.96 3.92 7.08
N CYS A 16 6.72 3.36 5.89
CA CYS A 16 6.06 2.08 5.73
C CYS A 16 7.07 0.92 5.79
N SER A 17 8.09 0.92 4.93
CA SER A 17 9.13 -0.12 4.93
C SER A 17 10.44 0.39 4.33
N ARG A 18 11.57 -0.10 4.84
CA ARG A 18 12.91 0.14 4.27
C ARG A 18 13.57 -1.13 3.74
N ASP A 19 13.06 -2.28 4.14
CA ASP A 19 13.51 -3.59 3.70
C ASP A 19 12.32 -4.58 3.77
N PRO A 20 11.68 -4.92 2.63
CA PRO A 20 11.99 -4.44 1.28
C PRO A 20 11.65 -2.93 1.12
N LEU A 21 12.47 -2.21 0.33
CA LEU A 21 12.27 -0.78 0.09
C LEU A 21 11.02 -0.51 -0.74
N THR A 22 10.05 0.17 -0.13
CA THR A 22 8.73 0.45 -0.72
C THR A 22 8.56 1.90 -1.18
N GLY A 23 7.34 2.22 -1.64
CA GLY A 23 6.90 3.55 -2.06
C GLY A 23 7.14 3.79 -3.54
N PHE A 24 6.26 4.55 -4.18
CA PHE A 24 6.41 4.93 -5.59
C PHE A 24 7.76 5.62 -5.85
N PHE A 25 8.19 6.50 -4.94
CA PHE A 25 9.48 7.19 -5.00
C PHE A 25 10.66 6.38 -4.44
N ARG A 26 10.46 5.12 -4.02
CA ARG A 26 11.47 4.27 -3.38
C ARG A 26 12.19 4.95 -2.21
N ASN A 27 11.43 5.68 -1.39
CA ASN A 27 11.94 6.36 -0.19
C ASN A 27 11.48 5.69 1.12
N GLY A 28 10.75 4.58 1.02
CA GLY A 28 10.21 3.82 2.13
C GLY A 28 8.91 4.37 2.73
N CYS A 29 8.36 5.45 2.19
CA CYS A 29 7.07 6.01 2.59
C CYS A 29 6.05 5.86 1.45
N CYS A 30 4.76 5.80 1.80
CA CYS A 30 3.68 5.76 0.81
C CYS A 30 3.35 7.16 0.26
N ASP A 31 4.40 7.94 0.01
CA ASP A 31 4.31 9.24 -0.63
C ASP A 31 3.84 9.10 -2.08
N THR A 32 3.03 10.06 -2.53
CA THR A 32 2.51 10.10 -3.90
C THR A 32 2.66 11.49 -4.54
N GLY A 33 2.25 11.61 -5.79
CA GLY A 33 2.23 12.86 -6.55
C GLY A 33 1.58 12.65 -7.92
N PRO A 34 1.47 13.68 -8.77
CA PRO A 34 0.74 13.58 -10.05
C PRO A 34 1.25 12.51 -11.02
N ALA A 35 2.50 12.04 -10.88
CA ALA A 35 3.07 10.98 -11.71
C ALA A 35 2.64 9.57 -11.26
N ASP A 36 2.26 9.41 -10.00
CA ASP A 36 1.83 8.13 -9.43
C ASP A 36 0.33 7.93 -9.68
N ARG A 37 0.00 7.53 -10.91
CA ARG A 37 -1.40 7.29 -11.31
C ARG A 37 -2.06 6.12 -10.57
N GLY A 38 -1.26 5.21 -10.02
CA GLY A 38 -1.74 4.08 -9.22
C GLY A 38 -2.05 4.45 -7.78
N MET A 39 -1.62 5.64 -7.31
CA MET A 39 -1.81 6.07 -5.92
C MET A 39 -1.30 5.02 -4.93
N HIS A 40 0.00 4.75 -4.93
CA HIS A 40 0.66 3.83 -4.01
C HIS A 40 0.72 4.41 -2.58
N THR A 41 -0.45 4.65 -1.99
CA THR A 41 -0.65 5.45 -0.77
C THR A 41 -1.02 4.62 0.46
N VAL A 42 -1.34 3.34 0.31
CA VAL A 42 -1.78 2.46 1.41
C VAL A 42 -0.62 1.63 1.94
N CYS A 43 -0.20 1.86 3.18
CA CYS A 43 0.81 1.01 3.81
C CYS A 43 0.13 -0.25 4.37
N ALA A 44 0.33 -1.38 3.70
CA ALA A 44 -0.28 -2.66 4.06
C ALA A 44 0.78 -3.70 4.46
N VAL A 45 0.39 -4.61 5.36
CA VAL A 45 1.16 -5.80 5.72
C VAL A 45 0.64 -6.97 4.89
N MET A 46 1.47 -7.49 3.99
CA MET A 46 1.06 -8.53 3.05
C MET A 46 0.59 -9.78 3.78
N THR A 47 -0.47 -10.40 3.26
CA THR A 47 -0.95 -11.73 3.68
C THR A 47 -0.88 -12.70 2.51
N ALA A 48 -0.91 -14.00 2.79
CA ALA A 48 -0.89 -15.01 1.73
C ALA A 48 -2.14 -14.91 0.84
N GLU A 49 -3.29 -14.64 1.47
CA GLU A 49 -4.59 -14.49 0.84
C GLU A 49 -4.62 -13.28 -0.10
N PHE A 50 -4.13 -12.12 0.37
CA PHE A 50 -4.05 -10.92 -0.45
C PHE A 50 -3.11 -11.13 -1.64
N LEU A 51 -1.92 -11.70 -1.43
CA LEU A 51 -0.96 -11.92 -2.52
C LEU A 51 -1.52 -12.86 -3.60
N ALA A 52 -2.23 -13.92 -3.18
CA ALA A 52 -2.90 -14.84 -4.10
C ALA A 52 -4.03 -14.15 -4.89
N LEU A 53 -4.92 -13.41 -4.21
CA LEU A 53 -5.99 -12.65 -4.86
C LEU A 53 -5.42 -11.60 -5.83
N SER A 54 -4.45 -10.81 -5.38
CA SER A 54 -3.85 -9.74 -6.18
C SER A 54 -3.25 -10.29 -7.46
N LYS A 55 -2.53 -11.42 -7.36
CA LYS A 55 -1.99 -12.14 -8.53
C LYS A 55 -3.08 -12.63 -9.47
N TYR A 56 -4.13 -13.25 -8.94
CA TYR A 56 -5.28 -13.72 -9.72
C TYR A 56 -5.96 -12.57 -10.49
N LEU A 57 -6.06 -11.38 -9.88
CA LEU A 57 -6.62 -10.17 -10.47
C LEU A 57 -5.61 -9.35 -11.31
N GLY A 58 -4.50 -9.97 -11.70
CA GLY A 58 -3.51 -9.39 -12.63
C GLY A 58 -2.48 -8.45 -12.00
N ASN A 59 -2.39 -8.36 -10.68
CA ASN A 59 -1.39 -7.60 -9.94
C ASN A 59 -0.45 -8.54 -9.16
N ASP A 60 0.47 -9.20 -9.86
CA ASP A 60 1.38 -10.16 -9.24
C ASP A 60 2.51 -9.45 -8.48
N LEU A 61 2.32 -9.32 -7.17
CA LEU A 61 3.33 -8.81 -6.23
C LEU A 61 4.22 -9.90 -5.62
N SER A 62 3.97 -11.17 -5.94
CA SER A 62 4.64 -12.32 -5.31
C SER A 62 5.79 -12.88 -6.15
N THR A 63 5.67 -12.81 -7.48
CA THR A 63 6.69 -13.35 -8.38
C THR A 63 7.88 -12.38 -8.48
N PRO A 64 9.13 -12.84 -8.23
CA PRO A 64 10.31 -12.01 -8.44
C PRO A 64 10.43 -11.54 -9.89
N ARG A 65 10.76 -10.25 -10.10
CA ARG A 65 11.06 -9.64 -11.39
C ARG A 65 12.47 -9.06 -11.35
N ARG A 66 13.46 -9.88 -11.72
CA ARG A 66 14.89 -9.52 -11.66
C ARG A 66 15.21 -8.32 -12.53
N GLU A 67 14.53 -8.19 -13.66
CA GLU A 67 14.63 -7.07 -14.60
C GLU A 67 14.26 -5.71 -13.97
N PHE A 68 13.47 -5.71 -12.88
CA PHE A 68 13.08 -4.52 -12.14
C PHE A 68 13.70 -4.45 -10.73
N GLY A 69 14.60 -5.37 -10.39
CA GLY A 69 15.16 -5.48 -9.04
C GLY A 69 14.11 -5.79 -7.96
N PHE A 70 12.96 -6.36 -8.35
CA PHE A 70 11.87 -6.67 -7.43
C PHE A 70 11.94 -8.13 -7.01
N ALA A 71 12.19 -8.39 -5.72
CA ALA A 71 12.37 -9.74 -5.20
C ALA A 71 11.06 -10.54 -5.05
N GLY A 72 9.90 -9.90 -5.24
CA GLY A 72 8.60 -10.46 -4.86
C GLY A 72 8.37 -10.33 -3.35
N LEU A 73 7.12 -10.07 -2.98
CA LEU A 73 6.70 -9.91 -1.59
C LEU A 73 6.25 -11.25 -0.99
N LYS A 74 6.36 -11.33 0.32
CA LYS A 74 5.96 -12.45 1.15
C LYS A 74 4.99 -11.98 2.24
N PRO A 75 4.21 -12.90 2.83
CA PRO A 75 3.42 -12.58 4.02
C PRO A 75 4.30 -11.95 5.11
N GLY A 76 3.81 -10.86 5.71
CA GLY A 76 4.53 -10.07 6.71
C GLY A 76 5.30 -8.87 6.15
N ASP A 77 5.60 -8.84 4.84
CA ASP A 77 6.25 -7.66 4.24
C ASP A 77 5.32 -6.45 4.30
N GLN A 78 5.88 -5.28 4.58
CA GLN A 78 5.18 -4.01 4.49
C GLN A 78 5.38 -3.38 3.10
N TRP A 79 4.29 -3.02 2.44
CA TRP A 79 4.33 -2.46 1.09
C TRP A 79 3.28 -1.39 0.87
N CYS A 80 3.60 -0.43 -0.01
CA CYS A 80 2.71 0.65 -0.40
C CYS A 80 1.88 0.18 -1.59
N LEU A 81 0.62 -0.16 -1.32
CA LEU A 81 -0.34 -0.60 -2.33
C LEU A 81 -1.01 0.58 -3.00
N CYS A 82 -1.39 0.38 -4.26
CA CYS A 82 -2.37 1.22 -4.93
C CYS A 82 -3.68 1.25 -4.14
N ALA A 83 -4.27 2.44 -3.94
CA ALA A 83 -5.48 2.60 -3.15
C ALA A 83 -6.68 1.82 -3.73
N ASP A 84 -6.80 1.76 -5.06
CA ASP A 84 -7.81 0.99 -5.78
C ASP A 84 -7.66 -0.53 -5.57
N ARG A 85 -6.42 -1.05 -5.56
CA ARG A 85 -6.13 -2.46 -5.30
C ARG A 85 -6.40 -2.86 -3.87
N PHE A 86 -6.19 -1.96 -2.91
CA PHE A 86 -6.62 -2.19 -1.54
C PHE A 86 -8.15 -2.24 -1.43
N LEU A 87 -8.87 -1.30 -2.04
CA LEU A 87 -10.33 -1.27 -2.03
C LEU A 87 -10.92 -2.52 -2.68
N GLN A 88 -10.39 -2.92 -3.85
CA GLN A 88 -10.77 -4.17 -4.51
C GLN A 88 -10.59 -5.37 -3.59
N ALA A 89 -9.46 -5.46 -2.88
CA ALA A 89 -9.24 -6.56 -1.94
C ALA A 89 -10.20 -6.51 -0.74
N HIS A 90 -10.62 -5.32 -0.30
CA HIS A 90 -11.64 -5.17 0.74
C HIS A 90 -12.99 -5.71 0.29
N ASP A 91 -13.44 -5.33 -0.91
CA ASP A 91 -14.72 -5.75 -1.47
C ASP A 91 -14.76 -7.27 -1.70
N GLU A 92 -13.62 -7.87 -2.04
CA GLU A 92 -13.43 -9.32 -2.20
C GLU A 92 -13.15 -10.06 -0.87
N GLY A 93 -13.15 -9.36 0.27
CA GLY A 93 -12.97 -9.96 1.60
C GLY A 93 -11.56 -10.45 1.93
N ALA A 94 -10.54 -10.03 1.17
CA ALA A 94 -9.14 -10.42 1.35
C ALA A 94 -8.19 -9.23 1.54
N ALA A 95 -8.70 -8.09 2.02
CA ALA A 95 -7.87 -6.93 2.33
C ALA A 95 -6.84 -7.26 3.42
N PRO A 96 -5.57 -6.88 3.22
CA PRO A 96 -4.54 -7.01 4.25
C PRO A 96 -4.76 -5.99 5.38
N ARG A 97 -4.14 -6.22 6.52
CA ARG A 97 -4.07 -5.21 7.59
C ARG A 97 -3.20 -4.04 7.16
N ILE A 98 -3.51 -2.83 7.63
CA ILE A 98 -2.84 -1.59 7.22
C ILE A 98 -2.33 -0.78 8.40
N ARG A 99 -1.35 0.10 8.14
CA ARG A 99 -0.88 1.11 9.10
C ARG A 99 -1.40 2.48 8.69
N LEU A 100 -2.35 3.03 9.43
CA LEU A 100 -2.94 4.35 9.21
C LEU A 100 -1.88 5.46 9.31
N ALA A 101 -0.97 5.39 10.28
CA ALA A 101 0.07 6.43 10.44
C ALA A 101 1.06 6.48 9.26
N ALA A 102 1.21 5.36 8.53
CA ALA A 102 2.04 5.24 7.33
C ALA A 102 1.23 5.25 6.00
N THR A 103 -0.09 5.44 6.06
CA THR A 103 -0.98 5.51 4.90
C THR A 103 -1.26 6.97 4.57
N HIS A 104 -0.95 7.39 3.35
CA HIS A 104 -0.99 8.79 2.95
C HIS A 104 -2.43 9.31 2.77
N GLN A 105 -2.68 10.56 3.14
CA GLN A 105 -4.01 11.19 3.21
C GLN A 105 -4.84 11.08 1.92
N ARG A 106 -4.19 11.14 0.76
CA ARG A 106 -4.83 10.96 -0.56
C ARG A 106 -5.49 9.59 -0.76
N THR A 107 -5.19 8.61 0.08
CA THR A 107 -5.97 7.35 0.11
C THR A 107 -7.46 7.64 0.31
N LEU A 108 -7.82 8.69 1.06
CA LEU A 108 -9.20 9.08 1.32
C LEU A 108 -9.96 9.57 0.09
N ASP A 109 -9.26 9.88 -1.01
CA ASP A 109 -9.90 10.19 -2.30
C ASP A 109 -10.53 8.95 -2.94
N VAL A 110 -10.14 7.74 -2.49
CA VAL A 110 -10.54 6.44 -3.05
C VAL A 110 -11.20 5.55 -2.00
N VAL A 111 -10.66 5.50 -0.78
CA VAL A 111 -11.07 4.56 0.28
C VAL A 111 -11.58 5.34 1.49
N PRO A 112 -12.84 5.16 1.91
CA PRO A 112 -13.36 5.81 3.10
C PRO A 112 -12.56 5.47 4.36
N ILE A 113 -12.42 6.42 5.29
CA ILE A 113 -11.67 6.22 6.54
C ILE A 113 -12.25 5.09 7.39
N GLU A 114 -13.57 4.87 7.32
CA GLU A 114 -14.27 3.79 8.02
C GLU A 114 -13.78 2.43 7.54
N VAL A 115 -13.60 2.25 6.23
CA VAL A 115 -13.04 1.03 5.64
C VAL A 115 -11.60 0.82 6.09
N LEU A 116 -10.78 1.87 6.05
CA LEU A 116 -9.38 1.81 6.51
C LEU A 116 -9.30 1.38 7.98
N ARG A 117 -10.17 1.91 8.84
CA ARG A 117 -10.21 1.58 10.28
C ARG A 117 -10.57 0.12 10.57
N LEU A 118 -11.35 -0.54 9.71
CA LEU A 118 -11.65 -1.97 9.87
C LEU A 118 -10.38 -2.85 9.77
N HIS A 119 -9.37 -2.38 9.04
CA HIS A 119 -8.14 -3.11 8.75
C HIS A 119 -6.92 -2.57 9.50
N ALA A 120 -7.09 -1.54 10.33
CA ALA A 120 -5.99 -0.80 10.96
C ALA A 120 -5.21 -1.63 11.99
N LEU A 121 -3.88 -1.51 12.00
CA LEU A 121 -3.00 -2.07 13.04
C LEU A 121 -2.71 -1.05 14.16
N ASP A 122 -2.94 0.22 13.87
CA ASP A 122 -2.63 1.41 14.68
C ASP A 122 -3.78 2.44 14.67
#